data_AF-A0AA42C6C2-F1
#
_entry.id   AF-A0AA42C6C2-F1
#
_cell.length_a   1.000
_cell.length_b   1.000
_cell.length_c   1.000
_cell.angle_alpha   90.00
_cell.angle_beta   90.00
_cell.angle_gamma   90.00
#
_symmetry.space_group_name_H-M   'P 1'
#
loop_
_entity.id
_entity.type
_entity.pdbx_description
1 polymer ?
#
loop_
_entity_poly.entity_id
_entity_poly.type
_entity_poly.pdbx_seq_one_letter_code
_entity_poly.pdbx_strand_id
1 'polypeptide(L)'
;MKTIKNRNINGRPAKKPSEKKAYKVTLKMATEEYYSLKAKARSAGLNRSEFIRRCIQSGVVKERLTPELVGYIRQICGMANNINQIARTANSAGFFEVQKHLFSMTERLDNLIKRIKDDC
;
A
#
# COMPACT_ATOMS: atom_id res chain seq x y z
N MET A 1 -8.67 -42.07 40.95
CA MET A 1 -9.88 -41.22 40.83
C MET A 1 -10.31 -41.16 39.38
N LYS A 2 -11.48 -41.70 39.03
CA LYS A 2 -12.03 -41.62 37.66
C LYS A 2 -12.80 -40.30 37.52
N THR A 3 -12.34 -39.40 36.66
CA THR A 3 -13.05 -38.15 36.35
C THR A 3 -14.26 -38.46 35.48
N ILE A 4 -15.45 -38.40 36.06
CA ILE A 4 -16.72 -38.56 35.35
C ILE A 4 -16.92 -37.30 34.47
N LYS A 5 -16.69 -37.43 33.16
CA LYS A 5 -17.09 -36.39 32.19
C LYS A 5 -18.56 -36.61 31.84
N ASN A 6 -19.46 -35.92 32.54
CA ASN A 6 -20.85 -35.76 32.10
C ASN A 6 -20.86 -34.96 30.79
N ARG A 7 -20.80 -35.65 29.65
CA ARG A 7 -21.12 -35.06 28.34
C ARG A 7 -22.59 -35.32 28.09
N ASN A 8 -23.42 -34.27 28.10
CA ASN A 8 -24.79 -34.37 27.60
C ASN A 8 -24.74 -34.84 26.13
N ILE A 9 -25.15 -36.08 25.89
CA ILE A 9 -25.01 -36.81 24.62
C ILE A 9 -25.94 -36.23 23.54
N ASN A 10 -26.98 -35.49 23.95
CA ASN A 10 -28.05 -35.01 23.07
C ASN A 10 -28.05 -33.48 22.86
N GLY A 11 -27.00 -32.78 23.28
CA GLY A 11 -26.88 -31.32 23.12
C GLY A 11 -26.28 -30.89 21.79
N ARG A 12 -26.54 -29.64 21.36
CA ARG A 12 -25.82 -29.05 20.21
C ARG A 12 -24.30 -29.11 20.48
N PRO A 13 -23.50 -29.73 19.60
CA PRO A 13 -22.06 -29.83 19.79
C PRO A 13 -21.43 -28.45 19.99
N ALA A 14 -20.56 -28.34 21.00
CA ALA A 14 -19.81 -27.12 21.23
C ALA A 14 -18.85 -26.86 20.06
N LYS A 15 -18.87 -25.63 19.51
CA LYS A 15 -17.91 -25.22 18.48
C LYS A 15 -16.47 -25.29 18.99
N LYS A 16 -15.55 -25.70 18.11
CA LYS A 16 -14.11 -25.67 18.40
C LYS A 16 -13.67 -24.24 18.71
N PRO A 17 -12.62 -24.03 19.54
CA PRO A 17 -12.11 -22.69 19.82
C PRO A 17 -11.75 -21.89 18.56
N SER A 18 -11.22 -22.54 17.52
CA SER A 18 -10.88 -21.93 16.23
C SER A 18 -12.09 -21.40 15.44
N GLU A 19 -13.27 -21.98 15.66
CA GLU A 19 -14.53 -21.56 15.00
C GLU A 19 -15.27 -20.49 15.80
N LYS A 20 -14.84 -20.21 17.04
CA LYS A 20 -15.43 -19.18 17.89
C LYS A 20 -14.82 -17.83 17.53
N LYS A 21 -15.67 -16.88 17.14
CA LYS A 21 -15.30 -15.47 16.94
C LYS A 21 -15.11 -14.83 18.34
N ALA A 22 -13.90 -14.94 18.90
CA ALA A 22 -13.61 -14.58 20.30
C ALA A 22 -13.45 -13.07 20.53
N TYR A 23 -12.93 -12.33 19.56
CA TYR A 23 -12.64 -10.91 19.69
C TYR A 23 -13.86 -10.04 19.34
N LYS A 24 -14.12 -9.03 20.16
CA LYS A 24 -15.17 -8.03 19.93
C LYS A 24 -14.53 -6.72 19.48
N VAL A 25 -15.01 -6.19 18.36
CA VAL A 25 -14.67 -4.86 17.86
C VAL A 25 -15.91 -3.96 18.03
N THR A 26 -15.74 -2.80 18.64
CA THR A 26 -16.80 -1.80 18.80
C THR A 26 -16.57 -0.67 17.81
N LEU A 27 -17.60 -0.32 17.04
CA LEU A 27 -17.58 0.76 16.08
C LEU A 27 -18.58 1.84 16.52
N LYS A 28 -18.13 3.09 16.60
CA LYS A 28 -19.02 4.25 16.74
C LYS A 28 -19.25 4.82 15.34
N MET A 29 -20.50 5.15 15.03
CA MET A 29 -20.92 5.61 13.71
C MET A 29 -21.80 6.85 13.89
N ALA A 30 -21.77 7.75 12.91
CA ALA A 30 -22.81 8.76 12.81
C ALA A 30 -24.16 8.11 12.45
N THR A 31 -25.26 8.84 12.69
CA THR A 31 -26.62 8.36 12.44
C THR A 31 -26.80 7.90 11.00
N GLU A 32 -26.34 8.69 10.04
CA GLU A 32 -26.44 8.39 8.60
C GLU A 32 -25.68 7.11 8.22
N GLU A 33 -24.43 6.98 8.67
CA GLU A 33 -23.58 5.83 8.38
C GLU A 33 -24.20 4.54 8.93
N TYR A 34 -24.79 4.61 10.13
CA TYR A 34 -25.48 3.47 10.74
C TYR A 34 -26.69 3.02 9.93
N TYR A 35 -27.52 3.96 9.46
CA TYR A 35 -28.67 3.63 8.61
C TYR A 35 -28.24 3.12 7.23
N SER A 36 -27.18 3.67 6.66
CA SER A 36 -26.56 3.16 5.42
C SER A 36 -26.09 1.71 5.59
N LEU A 37 -25.37 1.40 6.67
CA LEU A 37 -24.97 0.03 7.02
C LEU A 37 -26.18 -0.89 7.17
N LYS A 38 -27.22 -0.44 7.89
CA LYS A 38 -28.44 -1.22 8.12
C LYS A 38 -29.16 -1.53 6.81
N ALA A 39 -29.30 -0.54 5.92
CA ALA A 39 -29.93 -0.70 4.61
C ALA A 39 -29.13 -1.65 3.71
N LYS A 40 -27.80 -1.47 3.62
CA LYS A 40 -26.92 -2.33 2.81
C LYS A 40 -26.90 -3.78 3.31
N ALA A 41 -26.83 -3.99 4.62
CA ALA A 41 -26.89 -5.33 5.20
C ALA A 41 -28.22 -6.02 4.89
N ARG A 42 -29.34 -5.28 4.99
CA ARG A 42 -30.68 -5.79 4.65
C ARG A 42 -30.78 -6.16 3.17
N SER A 43 -30.30 -5.29 2.28
CA SER A 43 -30.28 -5.53 0.84
C SER A 43 -29.44 -6.76 0.46
N ALA A 44 -28.37 -7.01 1.21
CA ALA A 44 -27.51 -8.19 1.02
C ALA A 44 -28.06 -9.47 1.69
N GLY A 45 -29.18 -9.40 2.42
CA GLY A 45 -29.73 -10.54 3.17
C GLY A 45 -28.85 -10.98 4.35
N LEU A 46 -27.96 -10.11 4.84
CA LEU A 46 -27.00 -10.42 5.90
C LEU A 46 -27.32 -9.66 7.18
N ASN A 47 -26.92 -10.23 8.32
CA ASN A 47 -26.87 -9.44 9.55
C ASN A 47 -25.69 -8.44 9.49
N ARG A 48 -25.81 -7.33 10.23
CA ARG A 48 -24.82 -6.24 10.25
C ARG A 48 -23.39 -6.73 10.51
N SER A 49 -23.20 -7.63 11.48
CA SER A 49 -21.87 -8.13 11.83
C SER A 49 -21.26 -8.98 10.71
N GLU A 50 -22.06 -9.77 10.01
CA GLU A 50 -21.60 -10.59 8.90
C GLU A 50 -21.32 -9.76 7.67
N PHE A 51 -22.15 -8.75 7.40
CA PHE A 51 -21.91 -7.76 6.36
C PHE A 51 -20.56 -7.06 6.58
N ILE A 52 -20.30 -6.53 7.78
CA ILE A 52 -19.03 -5.87 8.12
C ILE A 52 -17.85 -6.84 7.93
N ARG A 53 -17.95 -8.10 8.38
CA ARG A 53 -16.86 -9.07 8.22
C ARG A 53 -16.54 -9.33 6.75
N ARG A 54 -17.56 -9.47 5.89
CA ARG A 54 -17.36 -9.63 4.44
C ARG A 54 -16.73 -8.37 3.84
N CYS A 55 -17.20 -7.19 4.23
CA CYS A 55 -16.59 -5.92 3.81
C CYS A 55 -15.12 -5.80 4.24
N ILE A 56 -14.73 -6.33 5.41
CA ILE A 56 -13.32 -6.34 5.85
C ILE A 56 -12.51 -7.34 5.00
N GLN A 57 -13.08 -8.50 4.67
CA GLN A 57 -12.41 -9.51 3.83
C GLN A 57 -12.23 -9.06 2.38
N SER A 58 -13.21 -8.34 1.82
CA SER A 58 -13.18 -7.86 0.43
C SER A 58 -12.67 -6.42 0.31
N GLY A 59 -12.56 -5.70 1.42
CA GLY A 59 -12.21 -4.29 1.44
C GLY A 59 -10.74 -4.11 1.17
N VAL A 60 -10.42 -3.45 0.06
CA VAL A 60 -9.06 -2.99 -0.20
C VAL A 60 -8.84 -1.70 0.59
N VAL A 61 -8.11 -1.79 1.69
CA VAL A 61 -7.56 -0.59 2.33
C VAL A 61 -6.36 -0.19 1.47
N LYS A 62 -6.48 0.89 0.69
CA LYS A 62 -5.31 1.47 0.02
C LYS A 62 -4.40 2.01 1.11
N GLU A 63 -3.30 1.30 1.34
CA GLU A 63 -2.25 1.77 2.23
C GLU A 63 -1.76 3.14 1.73
N ARG A 64 -1.54 4.07 2.66
CA ARG A 64 -0.96 5.36 2.32
C ARG A 64 0.45 5.11 1.78
N LEU A 65 0.87 5.86 0.76
CA LEU A 65 2.23 5.79 0.20
C LEU A 65 3.24 5.76 1.35
N THR A 66 4.10 4.74 1.38
CA THR A 66 5.13 4.61 2.42
C THR A 66 6.07 5.82 2.36
N PRO A 67 6.70 6.21 3.48
CA PRO A 67 7.67 7.31 3.49
C PRO A 67 8.79 7.12 2.45
N GLU A 68 9.21 5.88 2.22
CA GLU A 68 10.20 5.49 1.21
C GLU A 68 9.70 5.82 -0.21
N LEU A 69 8.47 5.44 -0.54
CA LEU A 69 7.87 5.68 -1.85
C LEU A 69 7.67 7.18 -2.12
N VAL A 70 7.32 7.95 -1.09
CA VAL A 70 7.29 9.43 -1.15
C VAL A 70 8.69 9.99 -1.42
N GLY A 71 9.73 9.40 -0.81
CA GLY A 71 11.12 9.73 -1.06
C GLY A 71 11.51 9.53 -2.54
N TYR A 72 11.18 8.38 -3.12
CA TYR A 72 11.43 8.10 -4.54
C TYR A 72 10.71 9.07 -5.47
N ILE A 73 9.44 9.39 -5.20
CA ILE A 73 8.68 10.39 -5.98
C ILE A 73 9.41 11.74 -5.96
N ARG A 74 9.91 12.16 -4.79
CA ARG A 74 10.64 13.43 -4.67
C ARG A 74 11.93 13.44 -5.48
N GLN A 75 12.67 12.34 -5.48
CA GLN A 75 13.89 12.20 -6.30
C GLN A 75 13.57 12.28 -7.80
N ILE A 76 12.51 11.60 -8.24
CA ILE A 76 12.05 11.65 -9.65
C ILE A 76 11.67 13.08 -10.05
N CYS A 77 10.94 13.81 -9.20
CA CYS A 77 10.62 15.21 -9.45
C CYS A 77 11.89 16.08 -9.55
N GLY A 78 12.90 15.82 -8.72
CA GLY A 78 14.20 16.48 -8.80
C GLY A 78 14.92 16.21 -10.13
N MET A 79 14.94 14.96 -10.58
CA MET A 79 15.52 14.59 -11.87
C MET A 79 14.78 15.23 -13.05
N ALA A 80 13.44 15.24 -13.03
CA ALA A 80 12.63 15.88 -14.05
C ALA A 80 12.90 17.39 -14.14
N ASN A 81 13.08 18.06 -12.99
CA ASN A 81 13.45 19.47 -12.95
C ASN A 81 14.83 19.71 -13.56
N ASN A 82 15.82 18.88 -13.23
CA ASN A 82 17.16 18.98 -13.80
C ASN A 82 17.14 18.84 -15.32
N ILE A 83 16.39 17.86 -15.84
CA ILE A 83 16.21 17.66 -17.29
C ILE A 83 15.56 18.89 -17.93
N ASN A 84 14.52 19.44 -17.31
CA ASN A 84 13.83 20.62 -17.82
C ASN A 84 14.75 21.86 -17.85
N GLN A 85 15.64 22.00 -16.86
CA GLN A 85 16.65 23.06 -16.87
C GLN A 85 17.65 22.87 -18.01
N ILE A 86 18.17 21.65 -18.22
CA ILE A 86 19.08 21.36 -19.34
C ILE A 86 18.40 21.67 -20.68
N ALA A 87 17.14 21.27 -20.87
CA ALA A 87 16.39 21.55 -22.08
C ALA A 87 16.19 23.05 -22.31
N ARG A 88 15.88 23.82 -21.26
CA ARG A 88 15.78 25.28 -21.35
C ARG A 88 17.11 25.93 -21.71
N THR A 89 18.18 25.52 -21.05
CA THR A 89 19.54 26.03 -21.33
C THR A 89 19.98 25.70 -22.76
N ALA A 90 19.67 24.49 -23.25
CA ALA A 90 19.92 24.10 -24.63
C ALA A 90 19.16 24.97 -25.65
N ASN A 91 17.90 25.26 -25.35
CA ASN A 91 17.07 26.13 -26.17
C ASN A 91 17.53 27.60 -26.15
N SER A 92 18.09 28.09 -25.03
CA SER A 92 18.52 29.50 -24.91
C SER A 92 19.95 29.77 -25.39
N ALA A 93 20.88 28.81 -25.24
CA ALA A 93 22.30 29.00 -25.55
C ALA A 93 22.69 28.61 -26.99
N GLY A 94 21.76 28.00 -27.74
CA GLY A 94 22.07 27.33 -29.00
C GLY A 94 22.68 25.95 -28.74
N PHE A 95 22.15 24.93 -29.41
CA PHE A 95 22.41 23.50 -29.18
C PHE A 95 23.90 23.11 -29.08
N PHE A 96 24.82 23.89 -29.65
CA PHE A 96 26.25 23.56 -29.73
C PHE A 96 26.98 23.57 -28.38
N GLU A 97 26.72 24.57 -27.53
CA GLU A 97 27.44 24.70 -26.25
C GLU A 97 26.94 23.68 -25.21
N VAL A 98 25.62 23.40 -25.20
CA VAL A 98 25.06 22.37 -24.33
C VAL A 98 25.45 20.97 -24.80
N GLN A 99 25.53 20.72 -26.11
CA GLN A 99 26.03 19.46 -26.66
C GLN A 99 27.49 19.21 -26.24
N LYS A 100 28.36 20.22 -26.29
CA LYS A 100 29.76 20.14 -25.82
C LYS A 100 29.86 19.75 -24.35
N HIS A 101 29.06 20.41 -23.50
CA HIS A 101 29.06 20.13 -22.06
C HIS A 101 28.53 18.73 -21.74
N LEU A 102 27.51 18.29 -22.47
CA LEU A 102 26.91 16.97 -22.30
C LEU A 102 27.88 15.86 -22.74
N PHE A 103 28.58 16.03 -23.87
CA PHE A 103 29.64 15.12 -24.32
C PHE A 103 30.80 15.03 -23.32
N SER A 104 31.25 16.17 -22.78
CA SER A 104 32.31 16.19 -21.76
C SER A 104 31.89 15.46 -20.47
N MET A 105 30.63 15.63 -20.05
CA MET A 105 30.10 14.91 -18.88
C MET A 105 29.98 13.41 -19.13
N THR A 106 29.51 12.98 -20.31
CA THR A 106 29.43 11.55 -20.65
C THR A 106 30.80 10.90 -20.75
N GLU A 107 31.80 11.59 -21.31
CA GLU A 107 33.17 11.08 -21.39
C GLU A 107 33.79 10.88 -20.00
N ARG A 108 33.51 11.81 -19.07
CA ARG A 108 33.93 11.68 -17.66
C ARG A 108 33.26 10.51 -16.95
N LEU A 109 31.97 10.30 -17.19
CA LEU A 109 31.22 9.16 -16.65
C LEU A 109 31.73 7.84 -17.20
N ASP A 110 31.96 7.73 -18.51
CA ASP A 110 32.53 6.54 -19.14
C ASP A 110 33.91 6.20 -18.58
N ASN A 111 34.77 7.20 -18.38
CA ASN A 111 36.08 7.00 -17.78
C ASN A 111 36.01 6.55 -16.31
N LEU A 112 35.05 7.07 -15.54
CA LEU A 112 34.80 6.61 -14.17
C LEU A 112 34.28 5.17 -14.14
N ILE A 113 33.35 4.82 -15.02
CA ILE A 113 32.81 3.46 -15.13
C ILE A 113 33.92 2.48 -15.53
N LYS A 114 34.78 2.85 -16.48
CA LYS A 114 35.96 2.03 -16.85
C LYS A 114 36.90 1.82 -15.67
N ARG A 115 37.24 2.89 -14.93
CA ARG A 115 38.11 2.77 -13.73
C ARG A 115 37.48 1.89 -12.65
N ILE A 116 36.19 2.01 -12.37
CA ILE A 116 35.49 1.14 -11.42
C ILE A 116 35.53 -0.33 -11.88
N LYS A 117 35.41 -0.55 -13.19
CA LYS A 117 35.48 -1.89 -13.80
C LYS A 117 36.88 -2.48 -13.77
N ASP A 118 37.92 -1.65 -13.92
CA ASP A 118 39.32 -2.07 -13.92
C ASP A 118 39.90 -2.23 -12.49
N ASP A 119 39.30 -1.57 -11.49
CA ASP A 119 39.64 -1.69 -10.06
C ASP A 119 38.88 -2.85 -9.34
N CYS A 120 38.06 -3.63 -10.08
CA CYS A 120 37.40 -4.87 -9.63
C CYS A 120 37.98 -6.09 -10.37
#